data_AF-A0A7S9WHA1-F1
#
_entry.id   AF-A0A7S9WHA1-F1
#
_cell.length_a   1.000
_cell.length_b   1.000
_cell.length_c   1.000
_cell.angle_alpha   90.00
_cell.angle_beta   90.00
_cell.angle_gamma   90.00
#
_symmetry.space_group_name_H-M   'P 1'
#
loop_
_entity.id
_entity.type
_entity.pdbx_description
1 polymer ?
#
loop_
_entity_poly.entity_id
_entity_poly.type
_entity_poly.pdbx_seq_one_letter_code
_entity_poly.pdbx_strand_id
1 'polypeptide(L)'
;MSGVAFFCASFAGNATPPSLSFPVDCRLGETCFIQQYVDHDPSIAARDYTCGPQSYDGHQGTDFRLSDLAALTRNVAVLATADGIVQATRDGVLDQGIAAMPKGQDCGNGVVIDHGDGWQSQYCHLAQGSIAVTHGQNVQAGARLGVIGLSGRTEFPHLHFTLRHNGTVIDPFNQSAEGHCGLDTAQLWHPALPAPTADVMAAGFSDALPDYDAIRAGRAHLPMATRSASALVVWGFAHSGQIGDRMEFEITGPNGALLHENSVTLERAQAQFFRASGRRAPNGGWGAGRYIGEIRLIREGELISIRQTEIELR
;
A
#
# COMPACT_ATOMS: atom_id res chain seq x y z
N MET A 1 60.23 30.62 -18.96
CA MET A 1 59.62 29.45 -18.29
C MET A 1 58.20 29.84 -17.91
N SER A 2 57.25 29.63 -18.82
CA SER A 2 55.83 29.90 -18.54
C SER A 2 55.16 28.59 -18.17
N GLY A 3 54.83 28.44 -16.88
CA GLY A 3 54.09 27.29 -16.37
C GLY A 3 52.61 27.43 -16.71
N VAL A 4 52.09 26.51 -17.50
CA VAL A 4 50.66 26.35 -17.73
C VAL A 4 50.13 25.46 -16.59
N ALA A 5 49.32 26.05 -15.71
CA ALA A 5 48.59 25.31 -14.70
C ALA A 5 47.41 24.59 -15.37
N PHE A 6 47.47 23.26 -15.42
CA PHE A 6 46.34 22.43 -15.78
C PHE A 6 45.37 22.38 -14.59
N PHE A 7 44.30 23.17 -14.65
CA PHE A 7 43.12 22.92 -13.82
C PHE A 7 42.42 21.67 -14.38
N CYS A 8 42.61 20.53 -13.73
CA CYS A 8 41.70 19.39 -13.90
C CYS A 8 40.36 19.79 -13.29
N ALA A 9 39.41 20.20 -14.13
CA ALA A 9 38.01 20.21 -13.76
C ALA A 9 37.59 18.74 -13.62
N SER A 10 37.44 18.29 -12.37
CA SER A 10 36.76 17.04 -12.06
C SER A 10 35.31 17.18 -12.52
N PHE A 11 34.99 16.55 -13.64
CA PHE A 11 33.61 16.33 -14.05
C PHE A 11 32.96 15.45 -12.98
N ALA A 12 32.06 16.03 -12.19
CA ALA A 12 31.06 15.26 -11.48
C ALA A 12 30.20 14.59 -12.56
N GLY A 13 30.54 13.35 -12.93
CA GLY A 13 29.67 12.53 -13.75
C GLY A 13 28.34 12.39 -13.02
N ASN A 14 27.22 12.62 -13.70
CA ASN A 14 25.92 12.32 -13.12
C ASN A 14 25.90 10.84 -12.72
N ALA A 15 25.87 10.58 -11.42
CA ALA A 15 25.80 9.23 -10.88
C ALA A 15 24.59 8.52 -11.48
N THR A 16 24.80 7.30 -11.98
CA THR A 16 23.72 6.53 -12.62
C THR A 16 22.73 6.10 -11.54
N PRO A 17 21.41 6.37 -11.68
CA PRO A 17 20.42 5.91 -10.72
C PRO A 17 20.42 4.39 -10.56
N PRO A 18 20.17 3.87 -9.34
CA PRO A 18 20.04 2.43 -9.14
C PRO A 18 18.80 1.88 -9.86
N SER A 19 18.93 0.68 -10.41
CA SER A 19 17.79 -0.12 -10.88
C SER A 19 17.12 -0.78 -9.67
N LEU A 20 15.82 -0.55 -9.49
CA LEU A 20 15.09 -0.97 -8.28
C LEU A 20 14.19 -2.17 -8.55
N SER A 21 14.37 -3.23 -7.77
CA SER A 21 13.43 -4.35 -7.69
C SER A 21 12.30 -4.06 -6.70
N PHE A 22 11.17 -4.77 -6.81
CA PHE A 22 10.01 -4.58 -5.93
C PHE A 22 10.36 -4.88 -4.45
N PRO A 23 10.04 -3.99 -3.49
CA PRO A 23 10.60 -4.05 -2.13
C PRO A 23 9.85 -4.97 -1.15
N VAL A 24 8.80 -5.66 -1.58
CA VAL A 24 7.94 -6.45 -0.68
C VAL A 24 7.69 -7.83 -1.26
N ASP A 25 7.84 -8.87 -0.44
CA ASP A 25 7.51 -10.25 -0.80
C ASP A 25 5.99 -10.48 -0.76
N CYS A 26 5.31 -9.91 -1.75
CA CYS A 26 3.87 -9.97 -1.89
C CYS A 26 3.48 -9.90 -3.36
N ARG A 27 2.23 -10.26 -3.63
CA ARG A 27 1.60 -10.05 -4.93
C ARG A 27 0.86 -8.71 -4.91
N LEU A 28 1.39 -7.74 -5.65
CA LEU A 28 0.82 -6.41 -5.81
C LEU A 28 -0.59 -6.47 -6.40
N GLY A 29 -1.51 -5.72 -5.81
CA GLY A 29 -2.91 -5.69 -6.19
C GLY A 29 -3.69 -6.89 -5.69
N GLU A 30 -3.13 -7.73 -4.80
CA GLU A 30 -3.85 -8.90 -4.27
C GLU A 30 -3.56 -9.18 -2.79
N THR A 31 -2.29 -9.09 -2.38
CA THR A 31 -1.88 -9.29 -0.96
C THR A 31 -1.20 -8.07 -0.35
N CYS A 32 -0.86 -7.10 -1.19
CA CYS A 32 -0.35 -5.79 -0.86
C CYS A 32 -0.72 -4.79 -1.95
N PHE A 33 -0.67 -3.49 -1.64
CA PHE A 33 -1.17 -2.41 -2.48
C PHE A 33 -0.28 -1.19 -2.35
N ILE A 34 -0.16 -0.38 -3.40
CA ILE A 34 0.49 0.93 -3.28
C ILE A 34 -0.58 1.93 -2.89
N GLN A 35 -0.48 2.49 -1.67
CA GLN A 35 -1.49 3.42 -1.18
C GLN A 35 -1.11 4.88 -1.43
N GLN A 36 0.14 5.26 -1.19
CA GLN A 36 0.60 6.64 -1.32
C GLN A 36 1.88 6.69 -2.14
N TYR A 37 2.02 7.73 -2.95
CA TYR A 37 3.22 8.05 -3.73
C TYR A 37 3.91 9.28 -3.17
N VAL A 38 5.12 9.57 -3.65
CA VAL A 38 5.84 10.80 -3.28
C VAL A 38 4.99 12.00 -3.67
N ASP A 39 4.99 13.02 -2.82
CA ASP A 39 4.35 14.29 -3.11
C ASP A 39 5.22 15.14 -4.05
N HIS A 40 4.66 15.46 -5.21
CA HIS A 40 5.25 16.34 -6.22
C HIS A 40 4.69 17.77 -6.15
N ASP A 41 3.72 18.05 -5.29
CA ASP A 41 3.13 19.38 -5.14
C ASP A 41 3.48 19.93 -3.74
N PRO A 42 4.32 20.98 -3.63
CA PRO A 42 4.73 21.53 -2.32
C PRO A 42 3.61 22.22 -1.53
N SER A 43 2.40 22.29 -2.10
CA SER A 43 1.23 22.85 -1.43
C SER A 43 0.41 21.77 -0.74
N ILE A 44 -0.51 22.19 0.12
CA ILE A 44 -1.43 21.29 0.83
C ILE A 44 -2.31 20.42 -0.08
N ALA A 45 -2.36 20.73 -1.38
CA ALA A 45 -3.13 19.97 -2.34
C ALA A 45 -2.58 18.55 -2.49
N ALA A 46 -1.25 18.42 -2.46
CA ALA A 46 -0.46 17.21 -2.70
C ALA A 46 -0.79 16.48 -4.01
N ARG A 47 0.23 16.02 -4.72
CA ARG A 47 0.03 15.28 -5.97
C ARG A 47 0.99 14.12 -6.10
N ASP A 48 0.47 12.99 -6.55
CA ASP A 48 1.32 11.90 -7.01
C ASP A 48 2.00 12.26 -8.33
N TYR A 49 2.91 11.39 -8.76
CA TYR A 49 3.69 11.58 -9.98
C TYR A 49 2.85 11.66 -11.26
N THR A 50 1.58 11.24 -11.25
CA THR A 50 0.64 11.37 -12.38
C THR A 50 -0.23 12.62 -12.31
N CYS A 51 0.08 13.53 -11.39
CA CYS A 51 -0.75 14.67 -11.02
C CYS A 51 -2.08 14.28 -10.37
N GLY A 52 -2.23 13.03 -9.96
CA GLY A 52 -3.39 12.50 -9.28
C GLY A 52 -3.36 12.77 -7.78
N PRO A 53 -4.47 12.44 -7.08
CA PRO A 53 -4.63 12.72 -5.65
C PRO A 53 -4.03 11.62 -4.75
N GLN A 54 -3.26 10.66 -5.25
CA GLN A 54 -2.77 9.53 -4.47
C GLN A 54 -1.47 9.86 -3.72
N SER A 55 -1.51 10.97 -2.98
CA SER A 55 -0.46 11.44 -2.09
C SER A 55 -1.08 12.28 -0.96
N TYR A 56 -0.25 12.81 -0.07
CA TYR A 56 -0.64 13.82 0.91
C TYR A 56 0.52 14.79 1.19
N ASP A 57 0.20 15.95 1.75
CA ASP A 57 1.12 17.07 1.94
C ASP A 57 2.43 16.64 2.62
N GLY A 58 3.53 16.78 1.87
CA GLY A 58 4.88 16.50 2.33
C GLY A 58 5.23 15.01 2.41
N HIS A 59 4.49 14.13 1.72
CA HIS A 59 4.80 12.71 1.69
C HIS A 59 6.11 12.43 0.91
N GLN A 60 7.10 11.83 1.56
CA GLN A 60 8.47 11.69 1.03
C GLN A 60 8.79 10.29 0.48
N GLY A 61 7.80 9.43 0.30
CA GLY A 61 8.05 8.04 -0.06
C GLY A 61 6.90 7.38 -0.79
N THR A 62 7.01 6.07 -0.98
CA THR A 62 5.96 5.21 -1.48
C THR A 62 5.52 4.24 -0.39
N ASP A 63 4.22 4.16 -0.14
CA ASP A 63 3.64 3.27 0.87
C ASP A 63 3.12 1.98 0.24
N PHE A 64 3.80 0.88 0.50
CA PHE A 64 3.38 -0.48 0.12
C PHE A 64 2.66 -1.12 1.31
N ARG A 65 1.32 -1.12 1.28
CA ARG A 65 0.47 -1.54 2.40
C ARG A 65 -0.02 -2.98 2.31
N LEU A 66 -0.31 -3.55 3.47
CA LEU A 66 -1.12 -4.76 3.58
C LEU A 66 -2.62 -4.41 3.64
N SER A 67 -3.48 -5.39 3.43
CA SER A 67 -4.94 -5.21 3.43
C SER A 67 -5.48 -4.70 4.78
N ASP A 68 -4.97 -5.23 5.89
CA ASP A 68 -5.52 -5.06 7.24
C ASP A 68 -4.49 -5.43 8.32
N LEU A 69 -4.83 -5.30 9.61
CA LEU A 69 -3.95 -5.68 10.72
C LEU A 69 -3.73 -7.19 10.82
N ALA A 70 -4.71 -8.03 10.48
CA ALA A 70 -4.56 -9.49 10.55
C ALA A 70 -3.47 -9.98 9.58
N ALA A 71 -3.25 -9.26 8.48
CA ALA A 71 -2.18 -9.52 7.53
C ALA A 71 -0.77 -9.52 8.12
N LEU A 72 -0.53 -8.82 9.23
CA LEU A 72 0.77 -8.81 9.93
C LEU A 72 1.22 -10.22 10.34
N THR A 73 0.27 -11.11 10.64
CA THR A 73 0.55 -12.51 11.02
C THR A 73 1.25 -13.31 9.91
N ARG A 74 1.19 -12.83 8.66
CA ARG A 74 1.87 -13.45 7.52
C ARG A 74 3.36 -13.15 7.47
N ASN A 75 3.88 -12.24 8.29
CA ASN A 75 5.29 -11.86 8.35
C ASN A 75 5.85 -11.47 6.96
N VAL A 76 5.09 -10.65 6.22
CA VAL A 76 5.43 -10.24 4.84
C VAL A 76 6.80 -9.57 4.81
N ALA A 77 7.74 -10.17 4.07
CA ALA A 77 9.12 -9.73 4.07
C ALA A 77 9.32 -8.41 3.31
N VAL A 78 10.20 -7.56 3.84
CA VAL A 78 10.74 -6.40 3.15
C VAL A 78 12.08 -6.77 2.55
N LEU A 79 12.29 -6.43 1.28
CA LEU A 79 13.42 -6.81 0.46
C LEU A 79 14.22 -5.57 0.06
N ALA A 80 15.55 -5.70 -0.01
CA ALA A 80 16.41 -4.66 -0.58
C ALA A 80 16.05 -4.44 -2.06
N THR A 81 15.78 -3.20 -2.45
CA THR A 81 15.43 -2.88 -3.84
C THR A 81 16.64 -2.96 -4.78
N ALA A 82 17.85 -2.69 -4.27
CA ALA A 82 19.09 -2.72 -5.03
C ALA A 82 20.27 -3.18 -4.14
N ASP A 83 21.36 -3.57 -4.78
CA ASP A 83 22.62 -3.91 -4.11
C ASP A 83 23.16 -2.71 -3.31
N GLY A 84 23.80 -2.96 -2.17
CA GLY A 84 24.42 -1.90 -1.39
C GLY A 84 24.95 -2.34 -0.04
N ILE A 85 25.29 -1.36 0.79
CA ILE A 85 25.81 -1.54 2.15
C ILE A 85 24.77 -1.02 3.14
N VAL A 86 24.45 -1.81 4.15
CA VAL A 86 23.56 -1.40 5.23
C VAL A 86 24.23 -0.27 6.03
N GLN A 87 23.73 0.95 5.86
CA GLN A 87 24.28 2.15 6.49
C GLN A 87 23.70 2.39 7.89
N ALA A 88 22.44 2.03 8.13
CA ALA A 88 21.81 2.22 9.43
C ALA A 88 20.68 1.20 9.65
N THR A 89 20.45 0.87 10.91
CA THR A 89 19.31 0.05 11.35
C THR A 89 18.70 0.61 12.63
N ARG A 90 17.40 0.36 12.85
CA ARG A 90 16.73 0.55 14.13
C ARG A 90 15.76 -0.61 14.34
N ASP A 91 15.81 -1.24 15.51
CA ASP A 91 14.97 -2.41 15.83
C ASP A 91 14.57 -2.49 17.32
N GLY A 92 13.83 -1.49 17.80
CA GLY A 92 13.40 -1.42 19.20
C GLY A 92 12.12 -0.63 19.45
N VAL A 93 11.49 -0.11 18.39
CA VAL A 93 10.24 0.64 18.45
C VAL A 93 9.09 -0.35 18.48
N LEU A 94 8.17 -0.19 19.45
CA LEU A 94 6.99 -1.07 19.57
C LEU A 94 6.05 -0.90 18.35
N ASP A 95 5.42 -2.00 17.94
CA ASP A 95 4.38 -2.04 16.90
C ASP A 95 3.04 -1.51 17.42
N GLN A 96 2.98 -0.23 17.76
CA GLN A 96 1.82 0.44 18.35
C GLN A 96 1.27 1.58 17.47
N GLY A 97 1.87 1.83 16.31
CA GLY A 97 1.51 2.90 15.39
C GLY A 97 1.36 4.26 16.08
N ILE A 98 0.33 4.99 15.70
CA ILE A 98 -0.02 6.29 16.28
C ILE A 98 -0.35 6.28 17.79
N ALA A 99 -0.46 5.11 18.45
CA ALA A 99 -0.68 5.07 19.89
C ALA A 99 0.59 5.34 20.71
N ALA A 100 1.79 5.08 20.16
CA ALA A 100 3.06 5.26 20.87
C ALA A 100 3.86 6.50 20.45
N MET A 101 3.70 6.96 19.19
CA MET A 101 4.35 8.13 18.55
C MET A 101 5.66 8.60 19.21
N PRO A 102 6.71 7.76 19.27
CA PRO A 102 7.96 8.15 19.90
C PRO A 102 8.62 9.31 19.15
N LYS A 103 8.89 10.41 19.85
CA LYS A 103 9.45 11.64 19.26
C LYS A 103 10.76 11.34 18.52
N GLY A 104 10.85 11.79 17.26
CA GLY A 104 12.05 11.62 16.42
C GLY A 104 12.23 10.20 15.87
N GLN A 105 11.23 9.34 15.99
CA GLN A 105 11.24 7.97 15.50
C GLN A 105 10.05 7.71 14.56
N ASP A 106 9.71 8.71 13.74
CA ASP A 106 8.57 8.62 12.82
C ASP A 106 8.69 7.41 11.88
N CYS A 107 9.91 7.12 11.39
CA CYS A 107 10.22 5.92 10.59
C CYS A 107 10.06 4.58 11.36
N GLY A 108 9.97 4.59 12.70
CA GLY A 108 9.93 3.37 13.49
C GLY A 108 11.20 2.53 13.36
N ASN A 109 11.04 1.21 13.34
CA ASN A 109 12.10 0.28 12.98
C ASN A 109 12.34 0.35 11.48
N GLY A 110 13.60 0.28 11.09
CA GLY A 110 13.99 0.62 9.73
C GLY A 110 15.40 0.20 9.35
N VAL A 111 15.64 0.21 8.04
CA VAL A 111 16.95 -0.01 7.44
C VAL A 111 17.24 1.14 6.47
N VAL A 112 18.49 1.56 6.40
CA VAL A 112 19.01 2.44 5.32
C VAL A 112 20.09 1.67 4.59
N ILE A 113 20.02 1.63 3.27
CA ILE A 113 21.03 1.04 2.38
C ILE A 113 21.68 2.17 1.59
N ASP A 114 23.01 2.22 1.63
CA ASP A 114 23.85 3.05 0.76
C ASP A 114 24.18 2.25 -0.51
N HIS A 115 23.82 2.82 -1.66
CA HIS A 115 24.04 2.23 -2.98
C HIS A 115 25.30 2.79 -3.68
N GLY A 116 26.03 3.69 -3.02
CA GLY A 116 27.15 4.42 -3.60
C GLY A 116 26.71 5.69 -4.33
N ASP A 117 27.70 6.55 -4.62
CA ASP A 117 27.53 7.81 -5.35
C ASP A 117 26.40 8.72 -4.83
N GLY A 118 26.13 8.65 -3.51
CA GLY A 118 25.11 9.46 -2.84
C GLY A 118 23.69 8.91 -2.90
N TRP A 119 23.47 7.75 -3.52
CA TRP A 119 22.16 7.08 -3.56
C TRP A 119 21.90 6.28 -2.30
N GLN A 120 20.71 6.47 -1.72
CA GLN A 120 20.29 5.78 -0.50
C GLN A 120 18.83 5.35 -0.60
N SER A 121 18.52 4.13 -0.16
CA SER A 121 17.14 3.71 0.10
C SER A 121 16.88 3.57 1.60
N GLN A 122 15.71 3.99 2.05
CA GLN A 122 15.25 3.88 3.41
C GLN A 122 13.94 3.09 3.46
N TYR A 123 13.87 2.16 4.40
CA TYR A 123 12.75 1.25 4.64
C TYR A 123 12.26 1.48 6.06
N CYS A 124 11.01 1.91 6.22
CA CYS A 124 10.43 2.28 7.52
C CYS A 124 9.24 1.39 7.90
N HIS A 125 8.82 1.51 9.16
CA HIS A 125 7.68 0.82 9.77
C HIS A 125 7.81 -0.71 9.83
N LEU A 126 9.04 -1.22 9.92
CA LEU A 126 9.26 -2.66 10.07
C LEU A 126 8.82 -3.15 11.46
N ALA A 127 8.49 -4.44 11.58
CA ALA A 127 8.06 -5.01 12.85
C ALA A 127 9.20 -5.05 13.86
N GLN A 128 8.88 -4.88 15.14
CA GLN A 128 9.85 -4.97 16.23
C GLN A 128 10.50 -6.36 16.29
N GLY A 129 11.82 -6.40 16.40
CA GLY A 129 12.62 -7.62 16.47
C GLY A 129 12.73 -8.34 15.12
N SER A 130 12.36 -7.70 14.00
CA SER A 130 12.34 -8.35 12.69
C SER A 130 13.52 -8.02 11.80
N ILE A 131 14.37 -7.05 12.16
CA ILE A 131 15.47 -6.61 11.30
C ILE A 131 16.47 -7.76 11.15
N ALA A 132 16.70 -8.17 9.89
CA ALA A 132 17.47 -9.36 9.54
C ALA A 132 18.92 -9.05 9.10
N VAL A 133 19.31 -7.78 9.16
CA VAL A 133 20.62 -7.29 8.68
C VAL A 133 21.31 -6.42 9.72
N THR A 134 22.62 -6.27 9.59
CA THR A 134 23.44 -5.46 10.51
C THR A 134 24.18 -4.34 9.78
N HIS A 135 24.50 -3.25 10.50
CA HIS A 135 25.32 -2.16 9.98
C HIS A 135 26.62 -2.67 9.34
N GLY A 136 26.96 -2.16 8.15
CA GLY A 136 28.13 -2.52 7.37
C GLY A 136 27.99 -3.80 6.53
N GLN A 137 26.86 -4.50 6.62
CA GLN A 137 26.60 -5.68 5.81
C GLN A 137 26.39 -5.32 4.34
N ASN A 138 27.05 -6.04 3.43
CA ASN A 138 26.72 -6.01 2.01
C ASN A 138 25.44 -6.80 1.76
N VAL A 139 24.50 -6.23 1.02
CA VAL A 139 23.25 -6.86 0.63
C VAL A 139 23.08 -6.78 -0.88
N GLN A 140 22.45 -7.80 -1.45
CA GLN A 140 22.05 -7.81 -2.84
C GLN A 140 20.56 -7.44 -2.96
N ALA A 141 20.13 -6.96 -4.12
CA ALA A 141 18.72 -6.81 -4.44
C ALA A 141 17.96 -8.11 -4.15
N GLY A 142 16.80 -8.00 -3.50
CA GLY A 142 16.01 -9.14 -3.03
C GLY A 142 16.44 -9.71 -1.66
N ALA A 143 17.53 -9.24 -1.05
CA ALA A 143 17.90 -9.66 0.29
C ALA A 143 16.85 -9.23 1.32
N ARG A 144 16.46 -10.14 2.22
CA ARG A 144 15.49 -9.84 3.28
C ARG A 144 16.09 -8.87 4.30
N LEU A 145 15.39 -7.76 4.54
CA LEU A 145 15.76 -6.72 5.50
C LEU A 145 14.99 -6.84 6.82
N GLY A 146 13.75 -7.33 6.75
CA GLY A 146 12.88 -7.56 7.89
C GLY A 146 11.47 -7.93 7.45
N VAL A 147 10.45 -7.53 8.21
CA VAL A 147 9.04 -7.69 7.82
C VAL A 147 8.25 -6.41 8.03
N ILE A 148 7.18 -6.22 7.24
CA ILE A 148 6.23 -5.11 7.43
C ILE A 148 5.64 -5.20 8.85
N GLY A 149 5.65 -4.07 9.55
CA GLY A 149 5.14 -3.94 10.91
C GLY A 149 4.15 -2.79 11.07
N LEU A 150 4.09 -2.27 12.30
CA LEU A 150 3.26 -1.13 12.69
C LEU A 150 4.05 -0.20 13.63
N SER A 151 5.37 -0.14 13.48
CA SER A 151 6.23 0.70 14.31
C SER A 151 6.35 2.12 13.79
N GLY A 152 6.61 3.09 14.68
CA GLY A 152 6.73 4.50 14.33
C GLY A 152 5.38 5.19 14.09
N ARG A 153 5.40 6.28 13.30
CA ARG A 153 4.21 7.09 13.03
C ARG A 153 3.41 6.54 11.86
N THR A 154 2.71 5.43 12.10
CA THR A 154 1.94 4.69 11.09
C THR A 154 0.51 4.38 11.55
N GLU A 155 -0.45 4.47 10.63
CA GLU A 155 -1.87 4.22 10.88
C GLU A 155 -2.35 2.84 10.38
N PHE A 156 -1.55 2.16 9.55
CA PHE A 156 -1.89 0.86 8.96
C PHE A 156 -0.60 0.09 8.62
N PRO A 157 -0.64 -1.25 8.54
CA PRO A 157 0.56 -2.03 8.19
C PRO A 157 1.06 -1.71 6.79
N HIS A 158 2.25 -1.15 6.68
CA HIS A 158 2.90 -0.86 5.40
C HIS A 158 4.40 -0.76 5.53
N LEU A 159 5.08 -0.88 4.40
CA LEU A 159 6.42 -0.36 4.20
C LEU A 159 6.32 1.07 3.66
N HIS A 160 6.94 2.03 4.33
CA HIS A 160 7.23 3.33 3.74
C HIS A 160 8.65 3.28 3.15
N PHE A 161 8.75 3.42 1.83
CA PHE A 161 10.00 3.37 1.08
C PHE A 161 10.38 4.77 0.61
N THR A 162 11.59 5.23 0.93
CA THR A 162 12.13 6.50 0.43
C THR A 162 13.43 6.25 -0.33
N LEU A 163 13.55 6.82 -1.53
CA LEU A 163 14.81 6.91 -2.25
C LEU A 163 15.37 8.32 -2.13
N ARG A 164 16.69 8.44 -1.93
CA ARG A 164 17.40 9.73 -1.90
C ARG A 164 18.64 9.70 -2.79
N HIS A 165 18.99 10.86 -3.33
CA HIS A 165 20.28 11.11 -3.97
C HIS A 165 20.88 12.40 -3.38
N ASN A 166 22.05 12.29 -2.75
CA ASN A 166 22.72 13.38 -2.05
C ASN A 166 21.81 14.11 -1.03
N GLY A 167 20.99 13.33 -0.33
CA GLY A 167 20.06 13.83 0.70
C GLY A 167 18.71 14.32 0.18
N THR A 168 18.55 14.52 -1.14
CA THR A 168 17.28 14.92 -1.75
C THR A 168 16.41 13.71 -2.04
N VAL A 169 15.11 13.78 -1.73
CA VAL A 169 14.14 12.74 -2.08
C VAL A 169 13.99 12.65 -3.59
N ILE A 170 14.05 11.43 -4.12
CA ILE A 170 13.82 11.12 -5.53
C ILE A 170 12.63 10.18 -5.60
N ASP A 171 11.62 10.51 -6.41
CA ASP A 171 10.52 9.59 -6.65
C ASP A 171 10.97 8.48 -7.63
N PRO A 172 10.92 7.20 -7.22
CA PRO A 172 11.20 6.07 -8.09
C PRO A 172 10.32 6.00 -9.36
N PHE A 173 9.11 6.56 -9.33
CA PHE A 173 8.16 6.55 -10.44
C PHE A 173 8.39 7.69 -11.43
N ASN A 174 8.89 8.84 -10.96
CA ASN A 174 9.20 9.99 -11.79
C ASN A 174 10.29 10.87 -11.17
N GLN A 175 11.48 10.94 -11.77
CA GLN A 175 12.61 11.69 -11.20
C GLN A 175 12.59 13.19 -11.53
N SER A 176 11.44 13.72 -11.98
CA SER A 176 11.26 15.15 -12.23
C SER A 176 11.41 15.97 -10.95
N ALA A 177 11.73 17.26 -11.12
CA ALA A 177 11.83 18.18 -10.00
C ALA A 177 10.46 18.41 -9.35
N GLU A 178 10.47 18.72 -8.05
CA GLU A 178 9.29 19.14 -7.30
C GLU A 178 8.50 20.25 -8.05
N GLY A 179 7.17 20.19 -7.96
CA GLY A 179 6.26 21.01 -8.74
C GLY A 179 5.97 20.47 -10.14
N HIS A 180 6.59 19.37 -10.56
CA HIS A 180 6.36 18.73 -11.85
C HIS A 180 5.91 17.28 -11.68
N CYS A 181 4.69 16.99 -12.09
CA CYS A 181 4.14 15.66 -12.22
C CYS A 181 3.82 15.38 -13.71
N GLY A 182 3.77 14.12 -14.11
CA GLY A 182 3.64 13.68 -15.48
C GLY A 182 4.31 12.31 -15.71
N LEU A 183 4.26 11.81 -16.94
CA LEU A 183 4.87 10.54 -17.34
C LEU A 183 6.13 10.75 -18.19
N ASP A 184 6.82 11.87 -17.97
CA ASP A 184 7.89 12.36 -18.84
C ASP A 184 9.24 11.67 -18.60
N THR A 185 9.37 10.92 -17.49
CA THR A 185 10.57 10.15 -17.14
C THR A 185 10.24 8.67 -16.99
N ALA A 186 11.23 7.82 -17.22
CA ALA A 186 11.09 6.38 -16.99
C ALA A 186 11.15 6.08 -15.49
N GLN A 187 10.38 5.10 -15.03
CA GLN A 187 10.48 4.62 -13.65
C GLN A 187 11.86 3.97 -13.41
N LEU A 188 12.38 4.07 -12.18
CA LEU A 188 13.55 3.32 -11.72
C LEU A 188 13.22 1.87 -11.34
N TRP A 189 11.93 1.51 -11.31
CA TRP A 189 11.48 0.15 -11.04
C TRP A 189 11.71 -0.77 -12.24
N HIS A 190 12.27 -1.94 -11.97
CA HIS A 190 12.52 -2.99 -12.95
C HIS A 190 12.07 -4.36 -12.39
N PRO A 191 11.01 -4.97 -12.96
CA PRO A 191 10.14 -4.41 -14.01
C PRO A 191 9.37 -3.17 -13.55
N ALA A 192 8.90 -2.35 -14.49
CA ALA A 192 8.09 -1.18 -14.19
C ALA A 192 6.81 -1.56 -13.43
N LEU A 193 6.43 -0.74 -12.46
CA LEU A 193 5.23 -0.95 -11.65
C LEU A 193 4.01 -0.25 -12.31
N PRO A 194 2.80 -0.75 -12.06
CA PRO A 194 1.58 -0.18 -12.61
C PRO A 194 1.34 1.25 -12.10
N ALA A 195 0.60 2.02 -12.91
CA ALA A 195 0.18 3.37 -12.57
C ALA A 195 -0.70 3.42 -11.30
N PRO A 196 -0.81 4.59 -10.64
CA PRO A 196 -1.67 4.78 -9.48
C PRO A 196 -3.10 4.37 -9.80
N THR A 197 -3.67 3.53 -8.96
CA THR A 197 -5.06 3.12 -9.06
C THR A 197 -5.67 2.90 -7.69
N ALA A 198 -6.97 3.11 -7.59
CA ALA A 198 -7.73 2.69 -6.43
C ALA A 198 -7.92 1.17 -6.48
N ASP A 199 -7.92 0.53 -5.32
CA ASP A 199 -8.10 -0.92 -5.24
C ASP A 199 -9.00 -1.30 -4.05
N VAL A 200 -9.84 -2.32 -4.27
CA VAL A 200 -10.55 -3.02 -3.20
C VAL A 200 -9.58 -4.02 -2.58
N MET A 201 -9.07 -3.71 -1.40
CA MET A 201 -8.03 -4.49 -0.73
C MET A 201 -8.56 -5.74 -0.05
N ALA A 202 -9.79 -5.66 0.45
CA ALA A 202 -10.43 -6.75 1.17
C ALA A 202 -11.94 -6.72 0.93
N ALA A 203 -12.54 -7.90 0.97
CA ALA A 203 -13.97 -8.10 0.87
C ALA A 203 -14.40 -9.21 1.82
N GLY A 204 -15.67 -9.21 2.22
CA GLY A 204 -16.19 -10.27 3.07
C GLY A 204 -17.71 -10.24 3.19
N PHE A 205 -18.23 -11.28 3.84
CA PHE A 205 -19.62 -11.36 4.28
C PHE A 205 -19.75 -11.04 5.76
N SER A 206 -20.88 -10.44 6.12
CA SER A 206 -21.33 -10.06 7.45
C SER A 206 -22.86 -10.26 7.56
N ASP A 207 -23.40 -10.41 8.77
CA ASP A 207 -24.85 -10.58 9.03
C ASP A 207 -25.53 -9.25 9.44
N ALA A 208 -24.72 -8.22 9.58
CA ALA A 208 -25.07 -6.82 9.80
C ALA A 208 -23.99 -5.94 9.17
N LEU A 209 -24.19 -4.62 9.16
CA LEU A 209 -23.15 -3.68 8.74
C LEU A 209 -21.93 -3.83 9.69
N PRO A 210 -20.74 -4.21 9.18
CA PRO A 210 -19.57 -4.37 10.02
C PRO A 210 -19.05 -3.04 10.55
N ASP A 211 -18.46 -3.07 11.74
CA ASP A 211 -17.75 -1.94 12.33
C ASP A 211 -16.45 -1.65 11.55
N TYR A 212 -16.12 -0.38 11.37
CA TYR A 212 -14.92 0.03 10.61
C TYR A 212 -13.62 -0.47 11.23
N ASP A 213 -13.50 -0.48 12.55
CA ASP A 213 -12.32 -0.98 13.24
C ASP A 213 -12.22 -2.51 13.12
N ALA A 214 -13.35 -3.21 13.04
CA ALA A 214 -13.35 -4.64 12.72
C ALA A 214 -12.85 -4.91 11.29
N ILE A 215 -13.18 -4.06 10.32
CA ILE A 215 -12.67 -4.17 8.94
C ILE A 215 -11.16 -3.94 8.93
N ARG A 216 -10.69 -2.82 9.50
CA ARG A 216 -9.25 -2.50 9.58
C ARG A 216 -8.46 -3.56 10.32
N ALA A 217 -9.06 -4.19 11.32
CA ALA A 217 -8.44 -5.26 12.07
C ALA A 217 -8.42 -6.62 11.32
N GLY A 218 -9.11 -6.75 10.19
CA GLY A 218 -9.29 -8.04 9.52
C GLY A 218 -10.12 -9.00 10.38
N ARG A 219 -11.22 -8.51 10.98
CA ARG A 219 -12.15 -9.27 11.84
C ARG A 219 -13.63 -9.13 11.44
N ALA A 220 -13.91 -8.42 10.34
CA ALA A 220 -15.27 -8.12 9.88
C ALA A 220 -15.94 -9.25 9.07
N HIS A 221 -15.28 -10.40 8.95
CA HIS A 221 -15.82 -11.57 8.25
C HIS A 221 -16.62 -12.45 9.20
N LEU A 222 -17.75 -12.95 8.72
CA LEU A 222 -18.48 -14.05 9.35
C LEU A 222 -17.69 -15.34 9.21
N PRO A 223 -17.20 -15.95 10.30
CA PRO A 223 -16.47 -17.21 10.22
C PRO A 223 -17.40 -18.37 9.85
N MET A 224 -18.66 -18.32 10.30
CA MET A 224 -19.73 -19.25 9.96
C MET A 224 -21.07 -18.52 10.04
N ALA A 225 -21.84 -18.53 8.95
CA ALA A 225 -23.24 -18.12 9.01
C ALA A 225 -24.14 -19.36 8.92
N THR A 226 -25.10 -19.42 9.82
CA THR A 226 -26.16 -20.41 9.79
C THR A 226 -27.24 -19.94 8.84
N ARG A 227 -28.07 -20.88 8.35
CA ARG A 227 -29.26 -20.53 7.56
C ARG A 227 -30.25 -19.59 8.27
N SER A 228 -30.10 -19.41 9.58
CA SER A 228 -30.86 -18.46 10.40
C SER A 228 -30.28 -17.04 10.47
N ALA A 229 -29.16 -16.74 9.80
CA ALA A 229 -28.62 -15.38 9.74
C ALA A 229 -29.69 -14.39 9.26
N SER A 230 -29.92 -13.31 10.01
CA SER A 230 -31.02 -12.36 9.72
C SER A 230 -30.82 -11.55 8.44
N ALA A 231 -29.58 -11.45 7.97
CA ALA A 231 -29.22 -10.81 6.71
C ALA A 231 -27.92 -11.43 6.15
N LEU A 232 -27.67 -11.18 4.87
CA LEU A 232 -26.36 -11.33 4.25
C LEU A 232 -25.95 -9.96 3.72
N VAL A 233 -24.83 -9.46 4.24
CA VAL A 233 -24.24 -8.19 3.89
C VAL A 233 -22.84 -8.46 3.34
N VAL A 234 -22.61 -8.12 2.09
CA VAL A 234 -21.29 -8.10 1.48
C VAL A 234 -20.68 -6.72 1.70
N TRP A 235 -19.40 -6.68 2.02
CA TRP A 235 -18.65 -5.45 2.23
C TRP A 235 -17.34 -5.47 1.44
N GLY A 236 -16.88 -4.27 1.08
CA GLY A 236 -15.58 -4.04 0.43
C GLY A 236 -14.84 -2.91 1.13
N PHE A 237 -13.54 -3.12 1.36
CA PHE A 237 -12.62 -2.14 1.93
C PHE A 237 -11.58 -1.76 0.88
N ALA A 238 -11.44 -0.47 0.60
CA ALA A 238 -10.69 0.05 -0.52
C ALA A 238 -9.86 1.28 -0.14
N HIS A 239 -8.89 1.62 -0.98
CA HIS A 239 -8.06 2.82 -0.85
C HIS A 239 -8.13 3.71 -2.10
N SER A 240 -7.68 4.96 -1.96
CA SER A 240 -7.51 5.93 -3.06
C SER A 240 -8.77 6.22 -3.89
N GLY A 241 -9.94 6.18 -3.24
CA GLY A 241 -11.21 6.50 -3.89
C GLY A 241 -11.31 7.97 -4.26
N GLN A 242 -11.88 8.27 -5.42
CA GLN A 242 -12.11 9.62 -5.94
C GLN A 242 -13.59 9.96 -5.97
N ILE A 243 -13.90 11.26 -6.11
CA ILE A 243 -15.28 11.73 -6.33
C ILE A 243 -15.82 11.07 -7.60
N GLY A 244 -17.03 10.53 -7.53
CA GLY A 244 -17.70 9.88 -8.66
C GLY A 244 -17.35 8.41 -8.84
N ASP A 245 -16.33 7.87 -8.15
CA ASP A 245 -16.10 6.43 -8.12
C ASP A 245 -17.33 5.71 -7.58
N ARG A 246 -17.66 4.56 -8.16
CA ARG A 246 -18.77 3.71 -7.74
C ARG A 246 -18.26 2.37 -7.22
N MET A 247 -18.64 2.02 -6.00
CA MET A 247 -18.49 0.66 -5.49
C MET A 247 -19.78 -0.11 -5.66
N GLU A 248 -19.73 -1.14 -6.49
CA GLU A 248 -20.86 -2.02 -6.81
C GLU A 248 -20.76 -3.33 -6.03
N PHE A 249 -21.92 -3.89 -5.70
CA PHE A 249 -22.07 -5.07 -4.87
C PHE A 249 -23.05 -6.03 -5.52
N GLU A 250 -22.66 -7.29 -5.63
CA GLU A 250 -23.55 -8.38 -6.01
C GLU A 250 -23.47 -9.52 -4.98
N ILE A 251 -24.61 -10.19 -4.76
CA ILE A 251 -24.67 -11.46 -4.02
C ILE A 251 -25.36 -12.49 -4.91
N THR A 252 -24.65 -13.55 -5.25
CA THR A 252 -25.16 -14.68 -6.03
C THR A 252 -25.36 -15.90 -5.11
N GLY A 253 -26.52 -16.53 -5.21
CA GLY A 253 -26.89 -17.69 -4.40
C GLY A 253 -26.33 -19.03 -4.93
N PRO A 254 -26.55 -20.14 -4.20
CA PRO A 254 -25.99 -21.45 -4.53
C PRO A 254 -26.42 -22.04 -5.88
N ASN A 255 -27.56 -21.61 -6.40
CA ASN A 255 -28.09 -22.02 -7.70
C ASN A 255 -27.68 -21.06 -8.84
N GLY A 256 -26.81 -20.08 -8.57
CA GLY A 256 -26.43 -19.05 -9.54
C GLY A 256 -27.43 -17.89 -9.67
N ALA A 257 -28.50 -17.85 -8.86
CA ALA A 257 -29.44 -16.73 -8.89
C ALA A 257 -28.82 -15.47 -8.29
N LEU A 258 -28.92 -14.33 -8.98
CA LEU A 258 -28.60 -13.02 -8.40
C LEU A 258 -29.63 -12.69 -7.32
N LEU A 259 -29.16 -12.54 -6.08
CA LEU A 259 -29.99 -12.33 -4.90
C LEU A 259 -30.02 -10.88 -4.43
N HIS A 260 -28.97 -10.12 -4.73
CA HIS A 260 -28.82 -8.73 -4.33
C HIS A 260 -27.86 -8.03 -5.30
N GLU A 261 -28.18 -6.79 -5.65
CA GLU A 261 -27.33 -5.90 -6.42
C GLU A 261 -27.50 -4.48 -5.86
N ASN A 262 -26.41 -3.74 -5.72
CA ASN A 262 -26.46 -2.33 -5.34
C ASN A 262 -25.18 -1.58 -5.77
N SER A 263 -25.27 -0.26 -5.92
CA SER A 263 -24.12 0.60 -6.21
C SER A 263 -24.10 1.79 -5.24
N VAL A 264 -22.90 2.19 -4.82
CA VAL A 264 -22.68 3.37 -3.97
C VAL A 264 -21.63 4.27 -4.60
N THR A 265 -22.00 5.52 -4.89
CA THR A 265 -21.11 6.55 -5.41
C THR A 265 -20.34 7.24 -4.27
N LEU A 266 -19.08 7.58 -4.50
CA LEU A 266 -18.27 8.39 -3.60
C LEU A 266 -18.51 9.89 -3.86
N GLU A 267 -18.98 10.59 -2.83
CA GLU A 267 -19.23 12.04 -2.88
C GLU A 267 -17.98 12.89 -2.56
N ARG A 268 -16.88 12.23 -2.18
CA ARG A 268 -15.59 12.86 -1.84
C ARG A 268 -14.46 11.87 -2.08
N ALA A 269 -13.26 12.39 -2.33
CA ALA A 269 -12.06 11.57 -2.32
C ALA A 269 -11.80 11.02 -0.91
N GLN A 270 -11.31 9.78 -0.83
CA GLN A 270 -11.02 9.10 0.43
C GLN A 270 -9.76 8.24 0.29
N ALA A 271 -8.74 8.52 1.10
CA ALA A 271 -7.53 7.70 1.14
C ALA A 271 -7.82 6.23 1.52
N GLN A 272 -8.79 6.02 2.41
CA GLN A 272 -9.32 4.71 2.78
C GLN A 272 -10.84 4.82 2.97
N PHE A 273 -11.57 3.81 2.54
CA PHE A 273 -13.01 3.75 2.70
C PHE A 273 -13.51 2.31 2.64
N PHE A 274 -14.64 2.05 3.28
CA PHE A 274 -15.40 0.84 3.04
C PHE A 274 -16.82 1.20 2.64
N ARG A 275 -17.47 0.29 1.93
CA ARG A 275 -18.91 0.30 1.72
C ARG A 275 -19.42 -1.12 1.89
N ALA A 276 -20.70 -1.24 2.22
CA ALA A 276 -21.35 -2.52 2.38
C ALA A 276 -22.78 -2.45 1.86
N SER A 277 -23.27 -3.56 1.35
CA SER A 277 -24.64 -3.70 0.91
C SER A 277 -25.10 -5.13 1.06
N GLY A 278 -26.39 -5.32 1.22
CA GLY A 278 -26.93 -6.65 1.42
C GLY A 278 -28.44 -6.66 1.54
N ARG A 279 -28.97 -7.84 1.84
CA ARG A 279 -30.40 -8.05 1.99
C ARG A 279 -30.71 -8.84 3.25
N ARG A 280 -31.91 -8.62 3.78
CA ARG A 280 -32.48 -9.44 4.86
C ARG A 280 -32.79 -10.85 4.37
N ALA A 281 -32.79 -11.80 5.31
CA ALA A 281 -33.20 -13.17 5.05
C ALA A 281 -34.62 -13.21 4.48
N PRO A 282 -34.88 -14.04 3.45
CA PRO A 282 -36.24 -14.27 2.99
C PRO A 282 -37.05 -15.06 4.02
N ASN A 283 -38.37 -15.08 3.85
CA ASN A 283 -39.24 -15.94 4.65
C ASN A 283 -38.82 -17.42 4.47
N GLY A 284 -38.52 -18.10 5.57
CA GLY A 284 -37.97 -19.48 5.56
C GLY A 284 -36.44 -19.56 5.67
N GLY A 285 -35.75 -18.43 5.80
CA GLY A 285 -34.29 -18.37 5.97
C GLY A 285 -33.52 -18.60 4.68
N TRP A 286 -32.20 -18.73 4.79
CA TRP A 286 -31.35 -18.93 3.63
C TRP A 286 -31.36 -20.38 3.13
N GLY A 287 -31.16 -20.54 1.82
CA GLY A 287 -30.84 -21.85 1.25
C GLY A 287 -29.48 -22.33 1.76
N ALA A 288 -29.30 -23.64 1.86
CA ALA A 288 -27.97 -24.19 2.13
C ALA A 288 -27.08 -24.07 0.88
N GLY A 289 -25.78 -23.93 1.09
CA GLY A 289 -24.78 -23.94 0.04
C GLY A 289 -23.97 -22.65 -0.03
N ARG A 290 -23.22 -22.54 -1.13
CA ARG A 290 -22.25 -21.47 -1.36
C ARG A 290 -22.89 -20.20 -1.90
N TYR A 291 -22.61 -19.08 -1.26
CA TYR A 291 -22.96 -17.74 -1.72
C TYR A 291 -21.70 -17.01 -2.14
N ILE A 292 -21.77 -16.30 -3.27
CA ILE A 292 -20.66 -15.52 -3.81
C ILE A 292 -21.02 -14.04 -3.69
N GLY A 293 -20.12 -13.27 -3.10
CA GLY A 293 -20.18 -11.81 -3.03
C GLY A 293 -19.15 -11.24 -3.98
N GLU A 294 -19.54 -10.28 -4.81
CA GLU A 294 -18.65 -9.62 -5.74
C GLU A 294 -18.71 -8.11 -5.52
N ILE A 295 -17.53 -7.51 -5.41
CA ILE A 295 -17.34 -6.09 -5.18
C ILE A 295 -16.54 -5.55 -6.35
N ARG A 296 -17.11 -4.59 -7.08
CA ARG A 296 -16.43 -3.89 -8.17
C ARG A 296 -16.23 -2.44 -7.79
N LEU A 297 -15.09 -1.89 -8.14
CA LEU A 297 -14.83 -0.46 -8.10
C LEU A 297 -14.75 0.05 -9.53
N ILE A 298 -15.57 1.03 -9.85
CA ILE A 298 -15.75 1.60 -11.18
C ILE A 298 -15.36 3.09 -11.14
N ARG A 299 -14.57 3.55 -12.10
CA ARG A 299 -14.24 4.97 -12.32
C ARG A 299 -14.59 5.35 -13.74
N GLU A 300 -15.40 6.40 -13.91
CA GLU A 300 -15.81 6.90 -15.23
C GLU A 300 -16.41 5.83 -16.17
N GLY A 301 -17.01 4.78 -15.61
CA GLY A 301 -17.59 3.65 -16.35
C GLY A 301 -16.64 2.46 -16.58
N GLU A 302 -15.35 2.61 -16.28
CA GLU A 302 -14.34 1.55 -16.40
C GLU A 302 -14.15 0.79 -15.10
N LEU A 303 -13.98 -0.53 -15.20
CA LEU A 303 -13.67 -1.39 -14.05
C LEU A 303 -12.21 -1.18 -13.63
N ILE A 304 -11.99 -0.66 -12.42
CA ILE A 304 -10.64 -0.42 -11.90
C ILE A 304 -10.18 -1.47 -10.88
N SER A 305 -11.10 -2.10 -10.15
CA SER A 305 -10.79 -3.23 -9.27
C SER A 305 -11.99 -4.15 -9.07
N ILE A 306 -11.73 -5.43 -8.87
CA ILE A 306 -12.74 -6.44 -8.56
C ILE A 306 -12.25 -7.39 -7.47
N ARG A 307 -13.12 -7.70 -6.52
CA ARG A 307 -12.90 -8.71 -5.48
C ARG A 307 -14.10 -9.60 -5.33
N GLN A 308 -13.82 -10.89 -5.25
CA GLN A 308 -14.80 -11.90 -4.91
C GLN A 308 -14.54 -12.42 -3.50
N THR A 309 -15.62 -12.70 -2.79
CA THR A 309 -15.64 -13.38 -1.50
C THR A 309 -16.73 -14.44 -1.54
N GLU A 310 -16.63 -15.44 -0.69
CA GLU A 310 -17.68 -16.46 -0.57
C GLU A 310 -18.01 -16.74 0.89
N ILE A 311 -19.22 -17.28 1.11
CA ILE A 311 -19.64 -17.82 2.39
C ILE A 311 -20.48 -19.08 2.16
N GLU A 312 -20.21 -20.12 2.96
CA GLU A 312 -20.99 -21.36 2.94
C GLU A 312 -22.04 -21.31 4.05
N LEU A 313 -23.33 -21.44 3.69
CA LEU A 313 -24.42 -21.50 4.66
C LEU A 313 -24.84 -22.95 4.89
N ARG A 314 -24.83 -23.35 6.15
CA ARG A 314 -25.23 -24.69 6.61
C ARG A 314 -26.48 -24.63 7.46
#